data_AF-A0A0F9EG19-F1
#
_entry.id   AF-A0A0F9EG19-F1
#
_cell.length_a   1.000
_cell.length_b   1.000
_cell.length_c   1.000
_cell.angle_alpha   90.00
_cell.angle_beta   90.00
_cell.angle_gamma   90.00
#
_symmetry.space_group_name_H-M   'P 1'
#
loop_
_entity.id
_entity.type
_entity.pdbx_description
1 polymer ?
#
loop_
_entity_poly.entity_id
_entity_poly.type
_entity_poly.pdbx_seq_one_letter_code
_entity_poly.pdbx_strand_id
1 'polypeptide(L)'
;MKHGRVIRIRTLSLRKIRTNLRKLFLAAIDDNYNSLVDQGYLQSSEENYLGVERIDKKIRSTFDTAYFSICKCCDCKSVEKDAVFWNNEINYQFWYPPLSEAEIAEKNTLSFWICPECYKERMERIEKNIEEKIYSFHQHYFVASLAELGIDKVEDFDKMVEEENKYFDE
;
A
#
# COMPACT_ATOMS: atom_id res chain seq x y z
N MET A 1 16.70 2.63 8.36
CA MET A 1 15.50 2.31 9.19
C MET A 1 15.24 0.81 9.12
N LYS A 2 14.64 0.17 10.15
CA LYS A 2 14.28 -1.27 10.05
C LYS A 2 13.02 -1.40 9.18
N HIS A 3 13.18 -1.93 7.96
CA HIS A 3 12.20 -2.01 6.87
C HIS A 3 11.05 -3.02 7.07
N GLY A 4 10.67 -3.26 8.31
CA GLY A 4 9.68 -4.26 8.69
C GLY A 4 10.12 -5.09 9.88
N ARG A 5 9.15 -5.55 10.67
CA ARG A 5 9.40 -6.44 11.80
C ARG A 5 8.63 -7.73 11.60
N VAL A 6 9.35 -8.83 11.46
CA VAL A 6 8.74 -10.16 11.45
C VAL A 6 8.27 -10.49 12.87
N ILE A 7 6.98 -10.70 13.05
CA ILE A 7 6.41 -11.13 14.32
C ILE A 7 6.21 -12.65 14.28
N ARG A 8 7.16 -13.38 14.85
CA ARG A 8 7.14 -14.86 14.88
C ARG A 8 6.46 -15.38 16.15
N ILE A 9 5.44 -16.21 15.97
CA ILE A 9 4.90 -17.03 17.06
C ILE A 9 5.69 -18.35 17.04
N ARG A 10 6.40 -18.64 18.14
CA ARG A 10 7.36 -19.76 18.17
C ARG A 10 6.72 -21.13 18.34
N THR A 11 5.54 -21.23 18.95
CA THR A 11 4.90 -22.52 19.25
C THR A 11 3.83 -22.90 18.23
N LEU A 12 3.74 -24.19 17.91
CA LEU A 12 2.75 -24.71 16.94
C LEU A 12 1.31 -24.50 17.43
N SER A 13 1.04 -24.68 18.72
CA SER A 13 -0.29 -24.50 19.32
C SER A 13 -0.78 -23.07 19.19
N LEU A 14 0.07 -22.07 19.49
CA LEU A 14 -0.30 -20.66 19.33
C LEU A 14 -0.47 -20.27 17.85
N ARG A 15 0.32 -20.87 16.94
CA ARG A 15 0.10 -20.69 15.49
C ARG A 15 -1.28 -21.20 15.07
N LYS A 16 -1.68 -22.38 15.55
CA LYS A 16 -2.98 -22.99 15.24
C LYS A 16 -4.14 -22.15 15.80
N ILE A 17 -4.05 -21.68 17.05
CA ILE A 17 -5.04 -20.77 17.66
C ILE A 17 -5.15 -19.49 16.82
N ARG A 18 -4.03 -18.85 16.49
CA ARG A 18 -4.02 -17.63 15.65
C ARG A 18 -4.67 -17.88 14.29
N THR A 19 -4.32 -18.95 13.59
CA THR A 19 -4.92 -19.27 12.29
C THR A 19 -6.43 -19.47 12.39
N ASN A 20 -6.92 -20.14 13.43
CA ASN A 20 -8.36 -20.33 13.63
C ASN A 20 -9.08 -19.02 13.94
N LEU A 21 -8.52 -18.18 14.82
CA LEU A 21 -9.07 -16.85 15.11
C LEU A 21 -9.12 -15.98 13.86
N ARG A 22 -8.08 -16.00 13.03
CA ARG A 22 -8.04 -15.29 11.75
C ARG A 22 -9.14 -15.76 10.80
N LYS A 23 -9.33 -17.07 10.67
CA LYS A 23 -10.40 -17.64 9.82
C LYS A 23 -11.78 -17.22 10.31
N LEU A 24 -12.04 -17.29 11.61
CA LEU A 24 -13.31 -16.86 12.20
C LEU A 24 -13.56 -15.37 11.98
N PHE A 25 -12.53 -14.54 12.15
CA PHE A 25 -12.62 -13.10 11.94
C PHE A 25 -12.87 -12.75 10.47
N LEU A 26 -12.19 -13.41 9.52
CA LEU A 26 -12.43 -13.20 8.10
C LEU A 26 -13.83 -13.64 7.68
N ALA A 27 -14.32 -14.78 8.19
CA ALA A 27 -15.68 -15.21 7.94
C ALA A 27 -16.69 -14.16 8.44
N ALA A 28 -16.50 -13.63 9.65
CA ALA A 28 -17.36 -12.58 10.19
C ALA A 28 -17.31 -11.27 9.36
N ILE A 29 -16.14 -10.90 8.83
CA ILE A 29 -15.99 -9.75 7.93
C ILE A 29 -16.72 -10.00 6.61
N ASP A 30 -16.52 -11.17 5.99
CA ASP A 30 -17.13 -11.51 4.71
C ASP A 30 -18.67 -11.57 4.84
N ASP A 31 -19.17 -12.16 5.92
CA ASP A 31 -20.61 -12.18 6.23
C ASP A 31 -21.18 -10.77 6.40
N ASN A 32 -20.48 -9.90 7.14
CA ASN A 32 -20.88 -8.51 7.30
C ASN A 32 -20.81 -7.73 5.98
N TYR A 33 -19.79 -7.97 5.15
CA TYR A 33 -19.64 -7.34 3.84
C TYR A 33 -20.81 -7.72 2.92
N ASN A 34 -21.12 -9.01 2.80
CA ASN A 34 -22.23 -9.49 1.98
C ASN A 34 -23.57 -8.92 2.46
N SER A 35 -23.79 -8.88 3.79
CA SER A 35 -24.99 -8.26 4.36
C SER A 35 -25.10 -6.77 4.02
N LEU A 36 -24.00 -6.02 4.00
CA LEU A 36 -23.99 -4.61 3.61
C LEU A 36 -24.27 -4.43 2.12
N VAL A 37 -23.71 -5.29 1.27
CA VAL A 37 -23.98 -5.28 -0.18
C VAL A 37 -25.47 -5.52 -0.45
N ASP A 38 -26.09 -6.51 0.20
CA ASP A 38 -27.52 -6.78 0.08
C ASP A 38 -28.38 -5.57 0.51
N GLN A 39 -28.00 -4.91 1.60
CA GLN A 39 -28.65 -3.66 2.02
C GLN A 39 -28.48 -2.55 0.98
N GLY A 40 -27.31 -2.44 0.36
CA GLY A 40 -27.03 -1.46 -0.69
C GLY A 40 -27.95 -1.67 -1.90
N TYR A 41 -28.14 -2.92 -2.33
CA TYR A 41 -29.06 -3.26 -3.41
C TYR A 41 -30.51 -2.89 -3.06
N LEU A 42 -30.96 -3.18 -1.84
CA LEU A 42 -32.31 -2.80 -1.38
C LEU A 42 -32.51 -1.28 -1.39
N GLN A 43 -31.56 -0.52 -0.84
CA GLN A 43 -31.64 0.96 -0.82
C GLN A 43 -31.61 1.57 -2.23
N SER A 44 -30.83 0.98 -3.15
CA SER A 44 -30.80 1.41 -4.54
C SER A 44 -32.13 1.14 -5.25
N SER A 45 -32.80 0.02 -4.94
CA SER A 45 -34.11 -0.32 -5.53
C SER A 45 -35.23 0.62 -5.08
N GLU A 46 -35.06 1.30 -3.94
CA GLU A 46 -35.97 2.33 -3.41
C GLU A 46 -35.52 3.75 -3.78
N GLU A 47 -34.53 3.90 -4.68
CA GLU A 47 -33.95 5.19 -5.09
C GLU A 47 -33.40 6.03 -3.91
N ASN A 48 -33.04 5.40 -2.79
CA ASN A 48 -32.48 6.06 -1.63
C ASN A 48 -30.96 6.23 -1.73
N TYR A 49 -30.53 7.20 -2.55
CA TYR A 49 -29.11 7.45 -2.83
C TYR A 49 -28.29 7.83 -1.59
N LEU A 50 -28.87 8.54 -0.61
CA LEU A 50 -28.20 8.85 0.66
C LEU A 50 -27.98 7.59 1.51
N GLY A 51 -28.91 6.64 1.44
CA GLY A 51 -28.77 5.31 2.05
C GLY A 51 -27.62 4.52 1.43
N VAL A 52 -27.53 4.50 0.10
CA VAL A 52 -26.45 3.87 -0.66
C VAL A 52 -25.08 4.46 -0.27
N GLU A 53 -24.95 5.79 -0.23
CA GLU A 53 -23.67 6.44 0.12
C GLU A 53 -23.18 6.06 1.53
N ARG A 54 -24.12 5.95 2.49
CA ARG A 54 -23.79 5.51 3.86
C ARG A 54 -23.35 4.04 3.90
N ILE A 55 -23.97 3.18 3.10
CA ILE A 55 -23.61 1.76 3.00
C ILE A 55 -22.24 1.61 2.34
N ASP A 56 -21.97 2.33 1.26
CA ASP A 56 -20.66 2.33 0.60
C ASP A 56 -19.53 2.76 1.54
N LYS A 57 -19.77 3.72 2.44
CA LYS A 57 -18.79 4.09 3.48
C LYS A 57 -18.52 2.93 4.45
N LYS A 58 -19.56 2.18 4.84
CA LYS A 58 -19.40 1.00 5.72
C LYS A 58 -18.70 -0.16 5.02
N ILE A 59 -18.99 -0.39 3.74
CA ILE A 59 -18.32 -1.40 2.91
C ILE A 59 -16.82 -1.11 2.83
N ARG A 60 -16.45 0.15 2.54
CA ARG A 60 -15.04 0.59 2.52
C ARG A 60 -14.36 0.38 3.87
N SER A 61 -14.99 0.80 4.97
CA SER A 61 -14.44 0.58 6.31
C SER A 61 -14.28 -0.91 6.67
N THR A 62 -15.22 -1.77 6.26
CA THR A 62 -15.16 -3.22 6.48
C THR A 62 -14.02 -3.85 5.68
N PHE A 63 -13.85 -3.41 4.43
CA PHE A 63 -12.73 -3.79 3.59
C PHE A 63 -11.40 -3.33 4.20
N ASP A 64 -11.25 -2.06 4.57
CA ASP A 64 -10.05 -1.53 5.21
C ASP A 64 -9.70 -2.31 6.48
N THR A 65 -10.69 -2.64 7.31
CA THR A 65 -10.49 -3.47 8.50
C THR A 65 -9.92 -4.84 8.15
N ALA A 66 -10.37 -5.47 7.06
CA ALA A 66 -9.83 -6.73 6.60
C ALA A 66 -8.33 -6.62 6.23
N TYR A 67 -7.95 -5.54 5.54
CA TYR A 67 -6.58 -5.31 5.05
C TYR A 67 -5.60 -4.88 6.14
N PHE A 68 -6.07 -4.04 7.08
CA PHE A 68 -5.25 -3.56 8.18
C PHE A 68 -5.22 -4.53 9.36
N SER A 69 -6.19 -5.45 9.46
CA SER A 69 -6.15 -6.54 10.44
C SER A 69 -5.04 -7.55 10.13
N ILE A 70 -4.55 -8.24 11.16
CA ILE A 70 -3.53 -9.30 11.07
C ILE A 70 -3.95 -10.52 10.22
N CYS A 71 -5.11 -10.48 9.56
CA CYS A 71 -5.82 -11.65 9.07
C CYS A 71 -5.54 -11.96 7.59
N LYS A 72 -5.00 -11.02 6.80
CA LYS A 72 -4.81 -11.22 5.37
C LYS A 72 -3.55 -10.53 4.86
N CYS A 73 -2.82 -11.20 3.98
CA CYS A 73 -1.75 -10.54 3.22
C CYS A 73 -2.37 -9.52 2.24
N CYS A 74 -1.90 -8.28 2.26
CA CYS A 74 -2.37 -7.22 1.37
C CYS A 74 -2.21 -7.58 -0.12
N ASP A 75 -1.12 -8.27 -0.48
CA ASP A 75 -0.82 -8.60 -1.88
C ASP A 75 -1.57 -9.87 -2.33
N CYS A 76 -1.16 -11.05 -1.86
CA CYS A 76 -1.68 -12.33 -2.34
C CYS A 76 -2.93 -12.84 -1.61
N LYS A 77 -3.49 -12.08 -0.68
CA LYS A 77 -4.71 -12.44 0.08
C LYS A 77 -4.59 -13.68 0.97
N SER A 78 -3.38 -14.24 1.14
CA SER A 78 -3.14 -15.43 1.95
C SER A 78 -3.39 -15.19 3.44
N VAL A 79 -3.85 -16.23 4.13
CA VAL A 79 -3.98 -16.28 5.60
C VAL A 79 -2.72 -16.93 6.17
N GLU A 80 -1.57 -16.36 5.83
CA GLU A 80 -0.27 -16.93 6.14
C GLU A 80 0.03 -16.96 7.63
N LYS A 81 0.88 -17.91 8.05
CA LYS A 81 1.16 -18.15 9.47
C LYS A 81 1.90 -16.95 10.02
N ASP A 82 3.04 -16.58 9.45
CA ASP A 82 3.80 -15.41 9.90
C ASP A 82 3.44 -14.19 9.07
N ALA A 83 3.43 -13.01 9.70
CA ALA A 83 3.10 -11.77 9.05
C ALA A 83 4.25 -10.77 9.27
N VAL A 84 4.59 -10.07 8.20
CA VAL A 84 5.54 -8.95 8.24
C VAL A 84 4.72 -7.67 8.21
N PHE A 85 4.98 -6.81 9.19
CA PHE A 85 4.40 -5.47 9.19
C PHE A 85 5.16 -4.62 8.16
N TRP A 86 4.45 -4.15 7.15
CA TRP A 86 4.98 -3.30 6.09
C TRP A 86 4.52 -1.86 6.29
N ASN A 87 5.42 -0.90 6.09
CA ASN A 87 5.10 0.52 6.04
C ASN A 87 5.54 1.07 4.67
N ASN A 88 4.62 1.68 3.94
CA ASN A 88 4.88 2.26 2.62
C ASN A 88 5.89 3.41 2.61
N GLU A 89 6.23 4.02 3.74
CA GLU A 89 7.30 5.02 3.88
C GLU A 89 8.65 4.53 3.33
N ILE A 90 8.87 3.21 3.30
CA ILE A 90 10.08 2.64 2.70
C ILE A 90 10.28 3.07 1.24
N ASN A 91 9.20 3.39 0.53
CA ASN A 91 9.28 3.82 -0.85
C ASN A 91 9.66 5.30 -0.99
N TYR A 92 9.58 6.11 0.07
CA TYR A 92 9.82 7.56 -0.01
C TYR A 92 11.28 7.90 -0.34
N GLN A 93 12.21 6.98 -0.10
CA GLN A 93 13.60 7.13 -0.53
C GLN A 93 13.77 7.18 -2.07
N PHE A 94 12.76 6.75 -2.83
CA PHE A 94 12.75 6.81 -4.29
C PHE A 94 12.04 8.05 -4.83
N TRP A 95 11.50 8.94 -4.00
CA TRP A 95 10.71 10.07 -4.46
C TRP A 95 11.60 11.29 -4.71
N TYR A 96 11.44 11.91 -5.88
CA TYR A 96 12.08 13.17 -6.22
C TYR A 96 11.05 14.22 -6.69
N PRO A 97 11.12 15.47 -6.18
CA PRO A 97 11.93 15.88 -5.03
C PRO A 97 11.53 15.12 -3.75
N PRO A 98 12.39 15.05 -2.72
CA PRO A 98 12.05 14.41 -1.46
C PRO A 98 10.77 15.01 -0.85
N LEU A 99 9.92 14.15 -0.27
CA LEU A 99 8.72 14.59 0.41
C LEU A 99 9.06 15.39 1.67
N SER A 100 8.34 16.49 1.90
CA SER A 100 8.36 17.23 3.15
C SER A 100 7.70 16.47 4.30
N GLU A 101 8.00 16.85 5.55
CA GLU A 101 7.36 16.26 6.74
C GLU A 101 5.83 16.42 6.73
N ALA A 102 5.34 17.56 6.22
CA ALA A 102 3.90 17.81 6.07
C ALA A 102 3.27 16.84 5.05
N GLU A 103 3.91 16.64 3.90
CA GLU A 103 3.43 15.69 2.88
C GLU A 103 3.47 14.24 3.39
N ILE A 104 4.48 13.88 4.18
CA ILE A 104 4.56 12.55 4.82
C ILE A 104 3.39 12.35 5.80
N ALA A 105 3.09 13.36 6.62
CA ALA A 105 2.01 13.33 7.59
C ALA A 105 0.62 13.25 6.92
N GLU A 106 0.42 14.00 5.82
CA GLU A 106 -0.82 13.99 5.05
C GLU A 106 -1.05 12.69 4.28
N LYS A 107 0.02 12.02 3.83
CA LYS A 107 -0.06 10.78 3.04
C LYS A 107 -0.52 9.55 3.82
N ASN A 108 -1.01 9.69 5.06
CA ASN A 108 -1.56 8.61 5.91
C ASN A 108 -0.81 7.30 5.71
N THR A 109 0.39 7.20 6.30
CA THR A 109 1.37 6.18 5.97
C THR A 109 0.77 4.77 6.04
N LEU A 110 0.44 4.25 4.86
CA LEU A 110 -0.30 3.01 4.72
C LEU A 110 0.57 1.87 5.25
N SER A 111 0.16 1.37 6.39
CA SER A 111 0.80 0.24 7.06
C SER A 111 -0.12 -0.95 7.00
N PHE A 112 0.38 -2.09 6.52
CA PHE A 112 -0.43 -3.28 6.33
C PHE A 112 0.40 -4.55 6.53
N TRP A 113 -0.28 -5.69 6.60
CA TRP A 113 0.35 -6.99 6.78
C TRP A 113 0.60 -7.65 5.43
N ILE A 114 1.79 -8.20 5.25
CA ILE A 114 2.13 -9.06 4.11
C ILE A 114 2.72 -10.38 4.58
N CYS A 115 2.57 -11.42 3.77
CA CYS A 115 3.20 -12.70 4.04
C CYS A 115 4.73 -12.63 3.82
N PRO A 116 5.51 -13.57 4.37
CA PRO A 116 6.97 -13.56 4.23
C PRO A 116 7.44 -13.66 2.77
N GLU A 117 6.69 -14.35 1.92
CA GLU A 117 6.99 -14.49 0.49
C GLU A 117 6.82 -13.14 -0.23
N CYS A 118 5.65 -12.48 -0.10
CA CYS A 118 5.44 -11.14 -0.67
C CYS A 118 6.39 -10.09 -0.06
N TYR A 119 6.76 -10.22 1.21
CA TYR A 119 7.80 -9.36 1.81
C TYR A 119 9.13 -9.51 1.08
N LYS A 120 9.56 -10.76 0.83
CA LYS A 120 10.79 -11.04 0.10
C LYS A 120 10.75 -10.45 -1.31
N GLU A 121 9.68 -10.70 -2.06
CA GLU A 121 9.50 -10.15 -3.42
C GLU A 121 9.54 -8.62 -3.45
N ARG A 122 8.90 -7.96 -2.48
CA ARG A 122 8.93 -6.49 -2.36
C ARG A 122 10.33 -5.98 -2.04
N MET A 123 11.05 -6.62 -1.13
CA MET A 123 12.42 -6.23 -0.79
C MET A 123 13.36 -6.41 -1.98
N GLU A 124 13.26 -7.51 -2.73
CA GLU A 124 14.03 -7.73 -3.95
C GLU A 124 13.78 -6.62 -4.99
N ARG A 125 12.52 -6.16 -5.11
CA ARG A 125 12.19 -5.03 -5.99
C ARG A 125 12.80 -3.71 -5.51
N ILE A 126 12.80 -3.47 -4.20
CA ILE A 126 13.41 -2.27 -3.61
C ILE A 126 14.92 -2.29 -3.85
N GLU A 127 15.57 -3.43 -3.62
CA GLU A 127 17.00 -3.61 -3.88
C GLU A 127 17.31 -3.36 -5.35
N LYS A 128 16.53 -3.93 -6.26
CA LYS A 128 16.64 -3.66 -7.70
C LYS A 128 16.49 -2.18 -8.04
N ASN A 129 15.50 -1.50 -7.48
CA ASN A 129 15.30 -0.06 -7.72
C ASN A 129 16.48 0.79 -7.20
N ILE A 130 17.11 0.39 -6.09
CA ILE A 130 18.32 1.05 -5.57
C ILE A 130 19.48 0.84 -6.54
N GLU A 131 19.70 -0.39 -7.00
CA GLU A 131 20.76 -0.75 -7.94
C GLU A 131 20.62 -0.01 -9.27
N GLU A 132 19.41 0.02 -9.81
CA GLU A 132 19.08 0.67 -11.09
C GLU A 132 18.89 2.19 -10.95
N LYS A 133 19.02 2.74 -9.73
CA LYS A 133 18.80 4.17 -9.42
C LYS A 133 17.46 4.68 -9.99
N ILE A 134 16.39 3.93 -9.74
CA ILE A 134 15.04 4.27 -10.18
C ILE A 134 14.39 5.23 -9.18
N TYR A 135 13.88 6.34 -9.70
CA TYR A 135 13.18 7.37 -8.93
C TYR A 135 11.77 7.63 -9.47
N SER A 136 10.88 8.00 -8.57
CA SER A 136 9.55 8.54 -8.84
C SER A 136 9.62 10.06 -8.85
N PHE A 137 9.61 10.65 -10.04
CA PHE A 137 9.54 12.10 -10.27
C PHE A 137 8.09 12.55 -10.11
N HIS A 138 7.61 12.55 -8.86
CA HIS A 138 6.18 12.55 -8.55
C HIS A 138 5.47 13.85 -8.93
N GLN A 139 6.17 14.99 -8.93
CA GLN A 139 5.64 16.26 -9.42
C GLN A 139 5.44 16.27 -10.95
N HIS A 140 6.14 15.39 -11.66
CA HIS A 140 6.06 15.21 -13.11
C HIS A 140 5.30 13.93 -13.49
N TYR A 141 4.77 13.19 -12.51
CA TYR A 141 3.93 12.00 -12.70
C TYR A 141 4.58 10.85 -13.50
N PHE A 142 5.90 10.68 -13.40
CA PHE A 142 6.58 9.56 -14.05
C PHE A 142 7.62 8.89 -13.14
N VAL A 143 8.06 7.70 -13.54
CA VAL A 143 9.10 6.90 -12.89
C VAL A 143 10.17 6.59 -13.93
N ALA A 144 11.44 6.84 -13.61
CA ALA A 144 12.56 6.55 -14.50
C ALA A 144 13.84 6.29 -13.69
N SER A 145 14.75 5.54 -14.29
CA SER A 145 16.14 5.47 -13.84
C SER A 145 16.92 6.72 -14.28
N LEU A 146 17.98 7.05 -13.54
CA LEU A 146 18.89 8.12 -13.97
C LEU A 146 19.52 7.83 -15.35
N ALA A 147 19.76 6.56 -15.65
CA ALA A 147 20.30 6.12 -16.94
C ALA A 147 19.34 6.38 -18.11
N GLU A 148 18.04 6.15 -17.92
CA GLU A 148 17.00 6.48 -18.93
C GLU A 148 16.90 7.99 -19.19
N LEU A 149 17.14 8.80 -18.15
CA LEU A 149 17.15 10.26 -18.25
C LEU A 149 18.48 10.83 -18.77
N GLY A 150 19.52 9.99 -18.89
CA GLY A 150 20.85 10.45 -19.29
C GLY A 150 21.56 11.34 -18.26
N ILE A 151 21.21 11.22 -16.98
CA ILE A 151 21.79 12.02 -15.87
C ILE A 151 22.57 11.13 -14.89
N ASP A 152 23.57 11.70 -14.23
CA ASP A 152 24.44 10.96 -13.30
C ASP A 152 23.92 10.98 -11.84
N LYS A 153 23.23 12.07 -11.47
CA LYS A 153 22.70 12.33 -10.13
C LYS A 153 21.26 12.83 -10.22
N VAL A 154 20.45 12.54 -9.20
CA VAL A 154 19.03 12.88 -9.20
C VAL A 154 18.81 14.40 -9.17
N GLU A 155 19.72 15.15 -8.54
CA GLU A 155 19.67 16.62 -8.47
C GLU A 155 19.92 17.30 -9.82
N ASP A 156 20.47 16.58 -10.82
CA ASP A 156 20.65 17.13 -12.16
C ASP A 156 19.35 17.16 -12.96
N PHE A 157 18.28 16.52 -12.48
CA PHE A 157 16.96 16.56 -13.11
C PHE A 157 16.36 17.97 -13.17
N ASP A 158 16.52 18.78 -12.11
CA ASP A 158 15.96 20.14 -12.09
C ASP A 158 16.61 21.01 -13.18
N LYS A 159 17.92 20.84 -13.41
CA LYS A 159 18.64 21.55 -14.49
C LYS A 159 18.14 21.12 -15.86
N MET A 160 17.92 19.82 -16.06
CA MET A 160 17.39 19.28 -17.32
C MET A 160 16.01 19.88 -17.63
N VAL A 161 15.12 19.96 -16.64
CA VAL A 161 13.80 20.57 -16.79
C VAL A 161 13.90 22.08 -17.06
N GLU A 162 14.79 22.81 -16.37
CA GLU A 162 15.03 24.23 -16.64
C GLU A 162 15.55 24.50 -18.05
N GLU A 163 16.41 23.63 -18.58
CA GLU A 163 16.95 23.73 -19.93
C GLU A 163 15.88 23.44 -20.99
N GLU A 164 15.07 22.40 -20.82
CA GLU A 164 13.96 22.09 -21.75
C GLU A 164 12.95 23.24 -21.81
N ASN A 165 12.55 23.81 -20.67
CA ASN A 165 11.58 24.91 -20.65
C ASN A 165 12.07 26.16 -21.40
N LYS A 166 13.38 26.44 -21.43
CA LYS A 166 13.95 27.57 -22.20
C LYS A 166 13.74 27.43 -23.71
N TYR A 167 13.65 26.20 -24.23
CA TYR A 167 13.44 25.95 -25.66
C TYR A 167 11.98 26.02 -26.09
N PHE A 168 11.03 26.02 -25.16
CA PHE A 168 9.59 26.12 -25.47
C PHE A 168 9.04 27.55 -25.35
N ASP A 169 9.81 28.48 -24.79
CA ASP A 169 9.46 29.90 -24.67
C ASP A 169 10.04 30.77 -25.83
N GLU A 170 10.70 30.16 -26.83
CA GLU A 170 11.14 30.78 -28.10
C GLU A 170 10.24 30.37 -29.28
#